data_AF-A0A7G6YV84-F1
#
_entry.id   AF-A0A7G6YV84-F1
#
_cell.length_a   1.000
_cell.length_b   1.000
_cell.length_c   1.000
_cell.angle_alpha   90.00
_cell.angle_beta   90.00
_cell.angle_gamma   90.00
#
_symmetry.space_group_name_H-M   'P 1'
#
loop_
_entity.id
_entity.type
_entity.pdbx_description
1 polymer ?
#
loop_
_entity_poly.entity_id
_entity_poly.type
_entity_poly.pdbx_seq_one_letter_code
_entity_poly.pdbx_strand_id
1 'polypeptide(L)'
;MRRRVRPPAPVRVHTAAGQPAPLTVLFGEFYGGKVTGNSKYYGPPTQVGFRVFDVAAFSDADALATQLQADIRDLSTWRETETPTGLRYGQHFLPETALAAYLAQVGLPAVPPLPTFTASADEATHESVLDWLRQHLPHTQAALPGHTEPGRAEGVILRTADRSAIVKVRFEDYERTLNQRGKK
;
A
#
# COMPACT_ATOMS: atom_id res chain seq x y z
N MET A 1 17.42 -40.26 -8.52
CA MET A 1 16.11 -40.27 -7.84
C MET A 1 15.83 -38.85 -7.32
N ARG A 2 15.06 -38.02 -8.05
CA ARG A 2 14.77 -36.63 -7.63
C ARG A 2 13.62 -36.65 -6.63
N ARG A 3 13.88 -36.37 -5.34
CA ARG A 3 12.82 -36.16 -4.35
C ARG A 3 11.98 -34.95 -4.82
N ARG A 4 10.73 -35.19 -5.20
CA ARG A 4 9.76 -34.10 -5.37
C ARG A 4 9.54 -33.50 -3.98
N VAL A 5 10.14 -32.35 -3.73
CA VAL A 5 9.80 -31.53 -2.56
C VAL A 5 8.35 -31.08 -2.79
N ARG A 6 7.44 -31.54 -1.93
CA ARG A 6 6.06 -31.08 -1.94
C ARG A 6 6.12 -29.56 -1.69
N PRO A 7 5.51 -28.71 -2.53
CA PRO A 7 5.47 -27.29 -2.23
C PRO A 7 4.83 -27.10 -0.84
N PRO A 8 5.32 -26.13 -0.04
CA PRO A 8 4.69 -25.83 1.23
C PRO A 8 3.19 -25.59 1.02
N ALA A 9 2.37 -25.99 1.99
CA ALA A 9 0.94 -25.72 1.93
C ALA A 9 0.73 -24.21 1.72
N PRO A 10 -0.25 -23.79 0.90
CA PRO A 10 -0.52 -22.38 0.71
C PRO A 10 -0.83 -21.77 2.07
N VAL A 11 -0.08 -20.73 2.44
CA VAL A 11 -0.34 -19.93 3.61
C VAL A 11 -1.64 -19.16 3.36
N ARG A 12 -2.57 -19.23 4.30
CA ARG A 12 -3.89 -18.62 4.17
C ARG A 12 -4.12 -17.64 5.31
N VAL A 13 -4.80 -16.54 5.01
CA VAL A 13 -5.43 -15.75 6.08
C VAL A 13 -6.57 -16.59 6.65
N HIS A 14 -6.64 -16.70 7.96
CA HIS A 14 -7.71 -17.42 8.64
C HIS A 14 -8.77 -16.45 9.18
N THR A 15 -10.02 -16.88 9.16
CA THR A 15 -11.14 -16.22 9.83
C THR A 15 -10.97 -16.32 11.34
N ALA A 16 -11.78 -15.58 12.10
CA ALA A 16 -11.83 -15.71 13.56
C ALA A 16 -12.15 -17.15 14.03
N ALA A 17 -12.83 -17.95 13.20
CA ALA A 17 -13.14 -19.35 13.44
C ALA A 17 -12.02 -20.32 13.00
N GLY A 18 -10.85 -19.81 12.60
CA GLY A 18 -9.70 -20.61 12.17
C GLY A 18 -9.82 -21.21 10.77
N GLN A 19 -10.91 -20.95 10.03
CA GLN A 19 -11.07 -21.40 8.65
C GLN A 19 -10.31 -20.48 7.70
N PRO A 20 -9.77 -20.97 6.58
CA PRO A 20 -9.16 -20.07 5.61
C PRO A 20 -10.18 -19.14 4.96
N ALA A 21 -9.79 -17.89 4.73
CA ALA A 21 -10.56 -16.93 3.94
C ALA A 21 -10.82 -17.51 2.52
N PRO A 22 -12.07 -17.52 2.02
CA PRO A 22 -12.38 -17.97 0.66
C PRO A 22 -11.65 -17.19 -0.43
N LEU A 23 -11.34 -15.91 -0.21
CA LEU A 23 -10.53 -15.10 -1.11
C LEU A 23 -9.56 -14.21 -0.32
N THR A 24 -8.31 -14.18 -0.77
CA THR A 24 -7.30 -13.22 -0.31
C THR A 24 -6.72 -12.52 -1.52
N VAL A 25 -6.71 -11.18 -1.49
CA VAL A 25 -6.20 -10.34 -2.57
C VAL A 25 -4.99 -9.58 -2.06
N LEU A 26 -3.86 -9.69 -2.76
CA LEU A 26 -2.64 -8.98 -2.45
C LEU A 26 -2.51 -7.77 -3.38
N PHE A 27 -2.34 -6.59 -2.79
CA PHE A 27 -2.10 -5.35 -3.49
C PHE A 27 -0.63 -4.98 -3.33
N GLY A 28 0.06 -4.87 -4.46
CA GLY A 28 1.47 -4.55 -4.46
C GLY A 28 1.88 -3.77 -5.69
N GLU A 29 3.08 -3.20 -5.60
CA GLU A 29 3.70 -2.44 -6.66
C GLU A 29 4.77 -3.30 -7.35
N PHE A 30 4.69 -3.38 -8.67
CA PHE A 30 5.75 -3.92 -9.51
C PHE A 30 6.60 -2.77 -10.03
N TYR A 31 7.90 -2.75 -9.71
CA TYR A 31 8.74 -1.57 -9.87
C TYR A 31 10.15 -1.90 -10.36
N GLY A 32 10.93 -0.87 -10.70
CA GLY A 32 12.24 -1.00 -11.33
C GLY A 32 12.16 -1.22 -12.84
N GLY A 33 13.25 -1.68 -13.44
CA GLY A 33 13.33 -2.02 -14.85
C GLY A 33 12.95 -0.87 -15.78
N LYS A 34 12.02 -1.14 -16.70
CA LYS A 34 11.44 -0.16 -17.64
C LYS A 34 9.92 -0.04 -17.47
N VAL A 35 9.41 -0.28 -16.26
CA VAL A 35 7.97 -0.24 -15.97
C VAL A 35 7.41 1.17 -16.19
N THR A 36 8.10 2.19 -15.69
CA THR A 36 7.73 3.61 -15.88
C THR A 36 8.98 4.48 -16.10
N GLY A 37 8.78 5.75 -16.46
CA GLY A 37 9.88 6.72 -16.58
C GLY A 37 10.65 6.96 -15.27
N ASN A 38 10.02 6.72 -14.12
CA ASN A 38 10.63 6.89 -12.80
C ASN A 38 11.33 5.62 -12.29
N SER A 39 11.26 4.50 -13.01
CA SER A 39 11.91 3.23 -12.64
C SER A 39 13.40 3.36 -12.34
N LYS A 40 14.09 4.32 -13.00
CA LYS A 40 15.52 4.61 -12.79
C LYS A 40 15.88 4.97 -11.35
N TYR A 41 14.93 5.49 -10.57
CA TYR A 41 15.14 5.83 -9.15
C TYR A 41 15.07 4.62 -8.22
N TYR A 42 14.66 3.46 -8.73
CA TYR A 42 14.45 2.27 -7.92
C TYR A 42 15.36 1.10 -8.29
N GLY A 43 16.20 1.22 -9.31
CA GLY A 43 17.14 0.17 -9.69
C GLY A 43 17.58 0.23 -11.16
N PRO A 44 18.48 -0.67 -11.58
CA PRO A 44 18.94 -0.73 -12.96
C PRO A 44 17.82 -1.22 -13.92
N PRO A 45 17.90 -0.89 -15.22
CA PRO A 45 16.86 -1.25 -16.20
C PRO A 45 16.63 -2.76 -16.39
N THR A 46 17.55 -3.60 -15.91
CA THR A 46 17.52 -5.06 -16.03
C THR A 46 16.89 -5.77 -14.83
N GLN A 47 16.58 -5.04 -13.76
CA GLN A 47 16.09 -5.61 -12.52
C GLN A 47 14.71 -5.05 -12.19
N VAL A 48 13.82 -5.94 -11.76
CA VAL A 48 12.47 -5.61 -11.31
C VAL A 48 12.25 -6.14 -9.91
N GLY A 49 11.32 -5.53 -9.19
CA GLY A 49 10.90 -5.94 -7.86
C GLY A 49 9.39 -5.93 -7.73
N PHE A 50 8.93 -6.59 -6.67
CA PHE A 50 7.55 -6.55 -6.24
C PHE A 50 7.52 -6.28 -4.74
N ARG A 51 6.63 -5.42 -4.26
CA ARG A 51 6.41 -5.15 -2.83
C ARG A 51 4.92 -5.04 -2.56
N VAL A 52 4.47 -5.68 -1.49
CA VAL A 52 3.07 -5.65 -1.06
C VAL A 52 2.84 -4.46 -0.13
N PHE A 53 1.77 -3.72 -0.33
CA PHE A 53 1.36 -2.60 0.53
C PHE A 53 0.00 -2.80 1.19
N ASP A 54 -0.84 -3.71 0.68
CA ASP A 54 -2.12 -4.06 1.30
C ASP A 54 -2.50 -5.51 1.00
N VAL A 55 -3.31 -6.09 1.89
CA VAL A 55 -3.94 -7.40 1.71
C VAL A 55 -5.39 -7.28 2.13
N ALA A 56 -6.31 -7.68 1.26
CA ALA A 56 -7.72 -7.82 1.61
C ALA A 56 -8.06 -9.30 1.80
N ALA A 57 -8.72 -9.61 2.91
CA ALA A 57 -9.14 -10.97 3.25
C ALA A 57 -10.66 -11.03 3.37
N PHE A 58 -11.29 -11.81 2.51
CA PHE A 58 -12.73 -12.02 2.52
C PHE A 58 -13.00 -13.28 3.33
N SER A 59 -13.41 -13.13 4.59
CA SER A 59 -13.66 -14.24 5.51
C SER A 59 -15.08 -14.79 5.45
N ASP A 60 -16.04 -13.97 5.02
CA ASP A 60 -17.45 -14.36 4.88
C ASP A 60 -17.70 -14.82 3.44
N ALA A 61 -17.93 -16.13 3.29
CA ALA A 61 -18.12 -16.76 1.98
C ALA A 61 -19.47 -16.38 1.35
N ASP A 62 -20.52 -16.23 2.16
CA ASP A 62 -21.85 -15.91 1.67
C ASP A 62 -21.90 -14.45 1.23
N ALA A 63 -21.35 -13.54 2.04
CA ALA A 63 -21.23 -12.13 1.67
C ALA A 63 -20.37 -11.95 0.41
N LEU A 64 -19.24 -12.68 0.28
CA LEU A 64 -18.43 -12.67 -0.93
C LEU A 64 -19.21 -13.17 -2.14
N ALA A 65 -19.96 -14.27 -2.01
CA ALA A 65 -20.77 -14.82 -3.09
C ALA A 65 -21.82 -13.81 -3.57
N THR A 66 -22.52 -13.13 -2.64
CA THR A 66 -23.44 -12.04 -2.97
C THR A 66 -22.72 -10.90 -3.70
N GLN A 67 -21.55 -10.47 -3.20
CA GLN A 67 -20.80 -9.36 -3.79
C GLN A 67 -20.35 -9.67 -5.22
N LEU A 68 -19.94 -10.91 -5.50
CA LEU A 68 -19.51 -11.34 -6.85
C LEU A 68 -20.65 -11.38 -7.88
N GLN A 69 -21.91 -11.34 -7.45
CA GLN A 69 -23.08 -11.25 -8.33
C GLN A 69 -23.58 -9.81 -8.52
N ALA A 70 -23.04 -8.84 -7.77
CA ALA A 70 -23.42 -7.44 -7.90
C ALA A 70 -22.95 -6.86 -9.24
N ASP A 71 -23.68 -5.86 -9.75
CA ASP A 71 -23.25 -5.18 -10.96
C ASP A 71 -22.03 -4.29 -10.71
N ILE A 72 -21.37 -3.87 -11.79
CA ILE A 72 -20.11 -3.12 -11.70
C ILE A 72 -20.26 -1.75 -10.99
N ARG A 73 -21.43 -1.11 -11.06
CA ARG A 73 -21.69 0.18 -10.40
C ARG A 73 -21.87 -0.02 -8.91
N ASP A 74 -22.59 -1.05 -8.51
CA ASP A 74 -22.75 -1.44 -7.10
C ASP A 74 -21.40 -1.85 -6.50
N LEU A 75 -20.61 -2.65 -7.23
CA LEU A 75 -19.25 -3.00 -6.84
C LEU A 75 -18.35 -1.76 -6.69
N SER A 76 -18.45 -0.81 -7.62
CA SER A 76 -17.66 0.43 -7.55
C SER A 76 -18.03 1.26 -6.32
N THR A 77 -19.33 1.38 -6.02
CA THR A 77 -19.83 2.12 -4.86
C THR A 77 -19.44 1.42 -3.56
N TRP A 78 -19.62 0.11 -3.48
CA TRP A 78 -19.22 -0.68 -2.33
C TRP A 78 -17.72 -0.59 -2.05
N ARG A 79 -16.88 -0.63 -3.09
CA ARG A 79 -15.42 -0.55 -2.94
C ARG A 79 -15.00 0.71 -2.20
N GLU A 80 -15.61 1.84 -2.56
CA GLU A 80 -15.28 3.15 -2.01
C GLU A 80 -16.50 4.07 -2.09
N THR A 81 -16.97 4.55 -0.95
CA THR A 81 -18.05 5.52 -0.84
C THR A 81 -17.59 6.72 -0.03
N GLU A 82 -17.82 7.93 -0.53
CA GLU A 82 -17.59 9.16 0.22
C GLU A 82 -18.68 9.37 1.28
N THR A 83 -18.26 9.75 2.49
CA THR A 83 -19.13 10.05 3.63
C THR A 83 -18.77 11.42 4.19
N PRO A 84 -19.62 12.05 5.03
CA PRO A 84 -19.29 13.34 5.65
C PRO A 84 -17.99 13.32 6.50
N THR A 85 -17.55 12.14 6.93
CA THR A 85 -16.34 11.95 7.74
C THR A 85 -15.16 11.37 6.93
N GLY A 86 -15.27 11.31 5.60
CA GLY A 86 -14.23 10.81 4.70
C GLY A 86 -14.65 9.57 3.90
N LEU A 87 -13.67 8.92 3.26
CA LEU A 87 -13.91 7.72 2.45
C LEU A 87 -14.15 6.51 3.34
N ARG A 88 -15.18 5.71 3.01
CA ARG A 88 -15.42 4.39 3.57
C ARG A 88 -15.12 3.33 2.52
N TYR A 89 -14.33 2.33 2.89
CA TYR A 89 -14.00 1.19 2.02
C TYR A 89 -14.83 -0.03 2.39
N GLY A 90 -15.38 -0.73 1.39
CA GLY A 90 -16.09 -2.00 1.61
C GLY A 90 -15.18 -3.22 1.74
N GLN A 91 -13.91 -3.09 1.33
CA GLN A 91 -12.93 -4.18 1.38
C GLN A 91 -12.34 -4.34 2.78
N HIS A 92 -12.28 -5.58 3.27
CA HIS A 92 -11.68 -5.92 4.56
C HIS A 92 -10.17 -6.06 4.44
N PHE A 93 -9.47 -4.94 4.57
CA PHE A 93 -8.00 -4.92 4.59
C PHE A 93 -7.43 -5.39 5.93
N LEU A 94 -6.28 -6.05 5.89
CA LEU A 94 -5.55 -6.43 7.09
C LEU A 94 -5.02 -5.17 7.82
N PRO A 95 -5.21 -5.08 9.15
CA PRO A 95 -4.48 -4.13 9.99
C PRO A 95 -2.97 -4.31 9.84
N GLU A 96 -2.19 -3.28 10.15
CA GLU A 96 -0.74 -3.24 9.98
C GLU A 96 -0.02 -4.46 10.59
N THR A 97 -0.37 -4.82 11.82
CA THR A 97 0.23 -5.97 12.52
C THR A 97 -0.10 -7.31 11.84
N ALA A 98 -1.35 -7.48 11.41
CA ALA A 98 -1.79 -8.68 10.69
C ALA A 98 -1.19 -8.76 9.28
N LEU A 99 -1.05 -7.64 8.59
CA LEU A 99 -0.37 -7.54 7.30
C LEU A 99 1.09 -7.98 7.43
N ALA A 100 1.83 -7.42 8.40
CA ALA A 100 3.23 -7.77 8.62
C ALA A 100 3.40 -9.27 8.94
N ALA A 101 2.55 -9.82 9.82
CA ALA A 101 2.56 -11.24 10.15
C ALA A 101 2.27 -12.12 8.92
N TYR A 102 1.26 -11.76 8.13
CA TYR A 102 0.90 -12.48 6.92
C TYR A 102 2.05 -12.48 5.90
N LEU A 103 2.66 -11.31 5.64
CA LEU A 103 3.76 -11.16 4.68
C LEU A 103 5.01 -11.94 5.10
N ALA A 104 5.33 -11.94 6.40
CA ALA A 104 6.40 -12.78 6.95
C ALA A 104 6.10 -14.27 6.73
N GLN A 105 4.85 -14.69 6.90
CA GLN A 105 4.44 -16.09 6.72
C GLN A 105 4.50 -16.54 5.25
N VAL A 106 4.08 -15.69 4.30
CA VAL A 106 4.13 -16.00 2.85
C VAL A 106 5.49 -15.73 2.20
N GLY A 107 6.42 -15.08 2.91
CA GLY A 107 7.73 -14.72 2.38
C GLY A 107 7.68 -13.64 1.29
N LEU A 108 6.73 -12.71 1.37
CA LEU A 108 6.61 -11.59 0.43
C LEU A 108 7.12 -10.29 1.07
N PRO A 109 7.89 -9.46 0.33
CA PRO A 109 8.41 -8.21 0.86
C PRO A 109 7.32 -7.15 0.99
N ALA A 110 7.28 -6.47 2.13
CA ALA A 110 6.45 -5.28 2.33
C ALA A 110 7.10 -4.04 1.69
N VAL A 111 6.29 -2.99 1.49
CA VAL A 111 6.81 -1.64 1.34
C VAL A 111 7.60 -1.21 2.60
N PRO A 112 8.66 -0.41 2.47
CA PRO A 112 9.44 0.05 3.62
C PRO A 112 8.58 0.89 4.57
N PRO A 113 8.59 0.63 5.89
CA PRO A 113 7.90 1.46 6.85
C PRO A 113 8.61 2.80 7.02
N LEU A 114 7.84 3.84 7.34
CA LEU A 114 8.34 5.16 7.72
C LEU A 114 7.94 5.47 9.16
N PRO A 115 8.58 6.45 9.81
CA PRO A 115 8.14 6.92 11.12
C PRO A 115 6.66 7.31 11.12
N THR A 116 5.99 7.14 12.26
CA THR A 116 4.60 7.59 12.41
C THR A 116 4.49 9.09 12.19
N PHE A 117 3.56 9.49 11.33
CA PHE A 117 3.18 10.88 11.16
C PHE A 117 2.09 11.23 12.17
N THR A 118 2.37 12.17 13.07
CA THR A 118 1.42 12.65 14.07
C THR A 118 1.30 14.16 13.91
N ALA A 119 0.13 14.63 13.48
CA ALA A 119 -0.21 16.04 13.45
C ALA A 119 -1.72 16.18 13.69
N SER A 120 -2.13 17.20 14.42
CA SER A 120 -3.54 17.59 14.43
C SER A 120 -3.95 18.15 13.07
N ALA A 121 -5.26 18.22 12.81
CA ALA A 121 -5.78 18.78 11.55
C ALA A 121 -5.31 20.23 11.32
N ASP A 122 -5.19 21.01 12.39
CA ASP A 122 -4.74 22.41 12.33
C ASP A 122 -3.23 22.54 12.08
N GLU A 123 -2.44 21.54 12.48
CA GLU A 123 -0.99 21.49 12.27
C GLU A 123 -0.59 20.88 10.93
N ALA A 124 -1.46 20.07 10.31
CA ALA A 124 -1.24 19.38 9.05
C ALA A 124 -1.42 20.30 7.82
N THR A 125 -0.73 21.43 7.80
CA THR A 125 -0.64 22.33 6.64
C THR A 125 0.14 21.69 5.48
N HIS A 126 0.07 22.32 4.29
CA HIS A 126 0.82 21.84 3.13
C HIS A 126 2.33 21.95 3.36
N GLU A 127 2.75 23.01 4.03
CA GLU A 127 4.13 23.30 4.38
C GLU A 127 4.66 22.25 5.37
N SER A 128 3.94 21.97 6.45
CA SER A 128 4.38 21.00 7.48
C SER A 128 4.44 19.58 6.95
N VAL A 129 3.49 19.17 6.11
CA VAL A 129 3.54 17.85 5.45
C VAL A 129 4.72 17.76 4.49
N LEU A 130 4.96 18.79 3.67
CA LEU A 130 6.11 18.78 2.75
C LEU A 130 7.45 18.74 3.49
N ASP A 131 7.58 19.50 4.58
CA ASP A 131 8.78 19.50 5.41
C ASP A 131 9.00 18.12 6.06
N TRP A 132 7.93 17.49 6.56
CA TRP A 132 8.00 16.12 7.06
C TRP A 132 8.47 15.13 5.99
N LEU A 133 7.95 15.23 4.75
CA LEU A 133 8.41 14.39 3.64
C LEU A 133 9.90 14.59 3.36
N ARG A 134 10.38 15.83 3.33
CA ARG A 134 11.79 16.14 3.07
C ARG A 134 12.70 15.62 4.19
N GLN A 135 12.25 15.72 5.43
CA GLN A 135 12.98 15.24 6.60
C GLN A 135 13.09 13.71 6.64
N HIS A 136 11.99 13.01 6.36
CA HIS A 136 11.90 11.56 6.57
C HIS A 136 12.05 10.71 5.31
N LEU A 137 11.92 11.32 4.13
CA LEU A 137 12.08 10.64 2.84
C LEU A 137 12.95 11.47 1.86
N PRO A 138 14.21 11.82 2.23
CA PRO A 138 15.10 12.54 1.33
C PRO A 138 15.43 11.74 0.06
N HIS A 139 15.42 10.41 0.17
CA HIS A 139 15.61 9.45 -0.92
C HIS A 139 14.62 8.30 -0.77
N THR A 140 14.35 7.59 -1.86
CA THR A 140 13.49 6.40 -1.82
C THR A 140 14.12 5.31 -0.95
N GLN A 141 13.33 4.79 -0.02
CA GLN A 141 13.70 3.61 0.78
C GLN A 141 13.29 2.30 0.09
N ALA A 142 12.62 2.39 -1.06
CA ALA A 142 12.09 1.25 -1.80
C ALA A 142 13.01 0.80 -2.95
N ALA A 143 14.27 1.25 -2.98
CA ALA A 143 15.23 0.85 -4.01
C ALA A 143 15.48 -0.68 -4.01
N LEU A 144 15.79 -1.21 -5.20
CA LEU A 144 16.19 -2.60 -5.39
C LEU A 144 17.56 -2.86 -4.74
N PRO A 145 17.79 -4.08 -4.22
CA PRO A 145 19.08 -4.45 -3.66
C PRO A 145 20.22 -4.21 -4.65
N GLY A 146 21.29 -3.56 -4.19
CA GLY A 146 22.46 -3.22 -5.01
C GLY A 146 22.33 -1.91 -5.79
N HIS A 147 21.20 -1.20 -5.71
CA HIS A 147 21.11 0.16 -6.21
C HIS A 147 21.87 1.11 -5.29
N THR A 148 22.88 1.79 -5.83
CA THR A 148 23.80 2.66 -5.07
C THR A 148 23.44 4.13 -5.15
N GLU A 149 22.71 4.54 -6.19
CA GLU A 149 22.35 5.94 -6.39
C GLU A 149 21.13 6.33 -5.54
N PRO A 150 21.17 7.46 -4.84
CA PRO A 150 20.02 7.95 -4.09
C PRO A 150 18.90 8.38 -5.05
N GLY A 151 17.88 7.54 -5.19
CA GLY A 151 16.70 7.83 -6.01
C GLY A 151 15.68 8.74 -5.32
N ARG A 152 14.83 9.42 -6.11
CA ARG A 152 13.72 10.23 -5.59
C ARG A 152 12.48 9.35 -5.38
N ALA A 153 11.83 9.49 -4.23
CA ALA A 153 10.50 8.93 -4.01
C ALA A 153 9.42 9.83 -4.62
N GLU A 154 8.34 9.22 -5.14
CA GLU A 154 7.14 9.97 -5.55
C GLU A 154 6.46 10.63 -4.34
N GLY A 155 6.44 9.92 -3.21
CA GLY A 155 5.72 10.30 -2.01
C GLY A 155 5.62 9.15 -1.01
N VAL A 156 4.62 9.26 -0.13
CA VAL A 156 4.30 8.28 0.91
C VAL A 156 2.81 7.94 0.88
N ILE A 157 2.50 6.82 1.52
CA ILE A 157 1.15 6.44 1.87
C ILE A 157 1.02 6.63 3.38
N LEU A 158 0.08 7.46 3.81
CA LEU A 158 -0.32 7.53 5.22
C LEU A 158 -1.57 6.67 5.40
N ARG A 159 -1.61 5.86 6.44
CA ARG A 159 -2.75 5.00 6.78
C ARG A 159 -2.88 4.86 8.28
N THR A 160 -4.09 4.61 8.75
CA THR A 160 -4.31 4.19 10.13
C THR A 160 -3.86 2.74 10.31
N ALA A 161 -3.49 2.37 11.54
CA ALA A 161 -3.02 1.02 11.87
C ALA A 161 -4.10 -0.06 11.61
N ASP A 162 -5.38 0.28 11.83
CA ASP A 162 -6.55 -0.55 11.54
C ASP A 162 -6.97 -0.53 10.06
N ARG A 163 -6.29 0.28 9.24
CA ARG A 163 -6.53 0.49 7.80
C ARG A 163 -7.88 1.12 7.44
N SER A 164 -8.59 1.71 8.40
CA SER A 164 -9.85 2.44 8.18
C SER A 164 -9.69 3.68 7.29
N ALA A 165 -8.54 4.35 7.32
CA ALA A 165 -8.20 5.46 6.44
C ALA A 165 -6.85 5.26 5.73
N ILE A 166 -6.74 5.82 4.53
CA ILE A 166 -5.51 5.84 3.73
C ILE A 166 -5.49 7.09 2.85
N VAL A 167 -4.33 7.72 2.71
CA VAL A 167 -4.12 8.85 1.80
C VAL A 167 -2.76 8.74 1.12
N LYS A 168 -2.69 9.24 -0.11
CA LYS A 168 -1.43 9.38 -0.86
C LYS A 168 -0.93 10.80 -0.73
N VAL A 169 0.32 10.95 -0.33
CA VAL A 169 0.97 12.24 -0.13
C VAL A 169 2.18 12.30 -1.04
N ARG A 170 2.17 13.19 -2.05
CA ARG A 170 3.19 13.25 -3.11
C ARG A 170 3.94 14.56 -3.06
N PHE A 171 5.26 14.53 -3.21
CA PHE A 171 6.07 15.76 -3.22
C PHE A 171 5.55 16.79 -4.24
N GLU A 172 5.26 16.35 -5.47
CA GLU A 172 4.84 17.23 -6.57
C GLU A 172 3.54 17.97 -6.27
N ASP A 173 2.56 17.32 -5.64
CA ASP A 173 1.26 17.94 -5.36
C ASP A 173 1.39 19.10 -4.35
N TYR A 174 2.24 18.93 -3.34
CA TYR A 174 2.50 19.97 -2.34
C TYR A 174 3.39 21.09 -2.90
N GLU A 175 4.47 20.73 -3.60
CA GLU A 175 5.36 21.71 -4.25
C GLU A 175 4.60 22.60 -5.23
N ARG A 176 3.73 22.02 -6.07
CA ARG A 176 2.89 22.76 -7.01
C ARG A 176 1.93 23.71 -6.29
N THR A 177 1.28 23.24 -5.23
CA THR A 177 0.31 24.03 -4.45
C THR A 177 0.97 25.26 -3.82
N LEU A 178 2.14 25.08 -3.19
CA LEU A 178 2.88 26.18 -2.55
C LEU A 178 3.42 27.19 -3.57
N ASN A 179 3.95 26.71 -4.69
CA ASN A 179 4.44 27.58 -5.77
C ASN A 179 3.32 28.43 -6.41
N GLN A 180 2.08 27.94 -6.43
CA GLN A 180 0.94 28.71 -6.92
C GLN A 180 0.46 29.77 -5.92
N ARG A 181 0.55 29.50 -4.61
CA ARG A 181 0.19 30.47 -3.57
C ARG A 181 1.17 31.65 -3.51
N GLY A 182 2.46 31.41 -3.67
CA GLY A 182 3.48 32.47 -3.65
C GLY A 182 3.50 33.39 -4.89
N LYS A 183 2.67 33.12 -5.90
CA LYS A 183 2.52 33.94 -7.11
C LYS A 183 1.29 34.86 -7.08
N LYS A 184 0.45 34.78 -6.05
CA LYS A 184 -0.65 35.70 -5.79
C LYS A 184 -0.22 36.76 -4.80
#